data_AF-A0A9W7CA27-F1
#
_entry.id   AF-A0A9W7CA27-F1
#
_cell.length_a   1.000
_cell.length_b   1.000
_cell.length_c   1.000
_cell.angle_alpha   90.00
_cell.angle_beta   90.00
_cell.angle_gamma   90.00
#
_symmetry.space_group_name_H-M   'P 1'
#
loop_
_entity.id
_entity.type
_entity.pdbx_description
1 polymer ?
#
loop_
_entity_poly.entity_id
_entity_poly.type
_entity_poly.pdbx_seq_one_letter_code
_entity_poly.pdbx_strand_id
1 'polypeptide(L)'
;MTSAGAPFITPALEPALEPTPDDTTAGTFKSAGLALKEDSTSFTASRDTNISPGEAYSTISSPLIKSSVSSIKQSGRSPSCVDFGAGAGVSTQILWDLGIKSIDAVDWSSSAWTKYVSELGVPNALVKFYEMDDSRFLSLHPDNRYDFIVFNFAVNESKAKLYAKKYLLQSPTSLLLAPINTNEDYWLKQNYVLMDFSGKIIKSEGEVGAWSVQFQPDVTEPTCSGIWCPPFNTFVPNKNQLK
;
A
#
# COMPACT_ATOMS: atom_id res chain seq x y z
N MET A 1 -67.75 20.75 22.20
CA MET A 1 -66.42 20.09 22.24
C MET A 1 -66.14 19.55 20.86
N THR A 2 -65.47 20.33 20.01
CA THR A 2 -65.13 19.97 18.63
C THR A 2 -63.65 19.61 18.59
N SER A 3 -63.35 18.34 18.32
CA SER A 3 -61.99 17.81 18.17
C SER A 3 -61.47 18.14 16.77
N ALA A 4 -60.38 18.90 16.69
CA ALA A 4 -59.66 19.17 15.46
C ALA A 4 -58.67 18.03 15.19
N GLY A 5 -58.85 17.32 14.07
CA GLY A 5 -57.91 16.31 13.60
C GLY A 5 -56.63 16.94 13.04
N ALA A 6 -55.48 16.48 13.52
CA ALA A 6 -54.18 16.90 13.01
C ALA A 6 -53.90 16.32 11.61
N PRO A 7 -53.24 17.06 10.70
CA PRO A 7 -52.91 16.56 9.38
C PRO A 7 -51.71 15.60 9.44
N PHE A 8 -51.83 14.49 8.71
CA PHE A 8 -50.74 13.55 8.43
C PHE A 8 -49.68 14.24 7.58
N ILE A 9 -48.46 14.36 8.09
CA ILE A 9 -47.28 14.77 7.32
C ILE A 9 -46.70 13.51 6.68
N THR A 10 -46.79 13.39 5.36
CA THR A 10 -46.05 12.39 4.58
C THR A 10 -44.56 12.74 4.61
N PRO A 11 -43.65 11.79 4.92
CA PRO A 11 -42.23 12.03 4.82
C PRO A 11 -41.84 12.25 3.35
N ALA A 12 -41.10 13.33 3.10
CA ALA A 12 -40.51 13.59 1.79
C ALA A 12 -39.54 12.45 1.45
N LEU A 13 -39.78 11.77 0.33
CA LEU A 13 -38.82 10.85 -0.26
C LEU A 13 -37.53 11.62 -0.56
N GLU A 14 -36.44 11.23 0.11
CA GLU A 14 -35.10 11.70 -0.24
C GLU A 14 -34.81 11.33 -1.72
N PRO A 15 -34.23 12.25 -2.51
CA PRO A 15 -33.84 11.93 -3.86
C PRO A 15 -32.76 10.85 -3.82
N ALA A 16 -33.04 9.72 -4.47
CA ALA A 16 -32.07 8.67 -4.70
C ALA A 16 -30.83 9.27 -5.36
N LEU A 17 -29.67 9.12 -4.71
CA LEU A 17 -28.37 9.44 -5.28
C LEU A 17 -28.23 8.70 -6.62
N GLU A 18 -28.09 9.45 -7.71
CA GLU A 18 -27.79 8.86 -9.01
C GLU A 18 -26.43 8.14 -8.95
N PRO A 19 -26.32 6.93 -9.53
CA PRO A 19 -25.06 6.20 -9.56
C PRO A 19 -24.00 7.00 -10.34
N THR A 20 -22.84 7.21 -9.72
CA THR A 20 -21.68 7.82 -10.38
C THR A 20 -21.21 6.95 -11.55
N PRO A 21 -20.56 7.53 -12.58
CA PRO A 21 -20.16 6.81 -13.78
C PRO A 21 -19.37 5.55 -13.46
N ASP A 22 -19.85 4.48 -14.07
CA ASP A 22 -19.52 3.07 -13.95
C ASP A 22 -18.04 2.71 -13.69
N ASP A 23 -17.81 1.99 -12.58
CA ASP A 23 -16.58 1.24 -12.23
C ASP A 23 -16.43 -0.03 -13.12
N THR A 24 -17.25 -0.19 -14.16
CA THR A 24 -17.43 -1.44 -14.94
C THR A 24 -16.51 -1.55 -16.15
N THR A 25 -15.87 -0.47 -16.61
CA THR A 25 -14.94 -0.52 -17.76
C THR A 25 -13.49 -0.81 -17.36
N ALA A 26 -13.13 -0.70 -16.08
CA ALA A 26 -11.81 -1.07 -15.62
C ALA A 26 -11.79 -2.57 -15.34
N GLY A 27 -11.17 -3.35 -16.23
CA GLY A 27 -10.99 -4.79 -16.05
C GLY A 27 -10.45 -5.14 -14.66
N THR A 28 -10.74 -6.34 -14.16
CA THR A 28 -10.25 -6.75 -12.82
C THR A 28 -8.73 -6.81 -12.82
N PHE A 29 -8.06 -6.16 -11.85
CA PHE A 29 -6.62 -6.34 -11.65
C PHE A 29 -6.34 -7.75 -11.12
N LYS A 30 -5.35 -8.44 -11.70
CA LYS A 30 -4.93 -9.78 -11.29
C LYS A 30 -3.41 -9.87 -11.28
N SER A 31 -2.89 -10.56 -10.28
CA SER A 31 -1.50 -10.96 -10.13
C SER A 31 -1.44 -12.48 -9.95
N ALA A 32 -0.61 -13.15 -10.74
CA ALA A 32 -0.28 -14.56 -10.53
C ALA A 32 0.55 -14.76 -9.26
N GLY A 33 1.20 -13.71 -8.75
CA GLY A 33 1.93 -13.73 -7.48
C GLY A 33 1.03 -13.98 -6.28
N LEU A 34 -0.26 -13.59 -6.34
CA LEU A 34 -1.18 -13.79 -5.22
C LEU A 34 -1.35 -15.28 -4.87
N ALA A 35 -1.31 -16.16 -5.86
CA ALA A 35 -1.42 -17.61 -5.67
C ALA A 35 -0.16 -18.24 -5.05
N LEU A 36 0.96 -17.51 -5.03
CA LEU A 36 2.25 -17.95 -4.49
C LEU A 36 2.50 -17.44 -3.07
N LYS A 37 1.54 -16.73 -2.48
CA LYS A 37 1.63 -16.22 -1.12
C LYS A 37 1.64 -17.38 -0.12
N GLU A 38 2.68 -17.45 0.69
CA GLU A 38 2.78 -18.38 1.83
C GLU A 38 2.52 -17.64 3.14
N ASP A 39 1.96 -18.32 4.13
CA ASP A 39 1.52 -17.64 5.35
C ASP A 39 2.68 -17.21 6.24
N SER A 40 3.76 -17.99 6.39
CA SER A 40 4.83 -17.72 7.37
C SER A 40 6.22 -17.46 6.77
N THR A 41 6.35 -17.55 5.45
CA THR A 41 7.63 -17.48 4.72
C THR A 41 7.55 -16.47 3.58
N SER A 42 8.68 -15.82 3.30
CA SER A 42 8.83 -15.01 2.11
C SER A 42 9.20 -15.89 0.91
N PHE A 43 8.67 -15.58 -0.27
CA PHE A 43 9.00 -16.28 -1.50
C PHE A 43 9.84 -15.38 -2.40
N THR A 44 11.02 -15.83 -2.83
CA THR A 44 11.86 -15.08 -3.77
C THR A 44 11.22 -15.09 -5.16
N ALA A 45 10.58 -13.97 -5.52
CA ALA A 45 9.84 -13.83 -6.77
C ALA A 45 10.75 -13.51 -7.95
N SER A 46 11.84 -12.77 -7.70
CA SER A 46 12.92 -12.47 -8.63
C SER A 46 14.23 -12.32 -7.84
N ARG A 47 15.38 -12.10 -8.52
CA ARG A 47 16.63 -11.73 -7.83
C ARG A 47 16.44 -10.51 -6.92
N ASP A 48 15.59 -9.60 -7.36
CA ASP A 48 15.47 -8.24 -6.86
C ASP A 48 14.17 -8.03 -6.05
N THR A 49 13.30 -9.04 -5.97
CA THR A 49 11.95 -8.91 -5.36
C THR A 49 11.58 -10.16 -4.57
N ASN A 50 11.06 -9.97 -3.36
CA ASN A 50 10.40 -11.02 -2.58
C ASN A 50 8.88 -10.76 -2.49
N ILE A 51 8.09 -11.84 -2.47
CA ILE A 51 6.70 -11.80 -1.98
C ILE A 51 6.77 -11.93 -0.47
N SER A 52 6.15 -10.98 0.23
CA SER A 52 6.09 -10.95 1.68
C SER A 52 5.25 -12.11 2.23
N PRO A 53 5.39 -12.45 3.52
CA PRO A 53 4.51 -13.41 4.17
C PRO A 53 3.04 -12.97 4.21
N GLY A 54 2.15 -13.94 4.41
CA GLY A 54 0.71 -13.74 4.51
C GLY A 54 0.28 -12.71 5.55
N GLU A 55 1.01 -12.55 6.66
CA GLU A 55 0.66 -11.59 7.70
C GLU A 55 0.85 -10.12 7.28
N ALA A 56 1.76 -9.84 6.35
CA ALA A 56 1.89 -8.52 5.74
C ALA A 56 0.57 -8.11 5.07
N TYR A 57 0.02 -9.06 4.31
CA TYR A 57 -1.18 -8.88 3.50
C TYR A 57 -2.48 -8.88 4.33
N SER A 58 -2.51 -9.59 5.45
CA SER A 58 -3.64 -9.54 6.39
C SER A 58 -3.78 -8.15 7.02
N THR A 59 -2.66 -7.46 7.24
CA THR A 59 -2.64 -6.10 7.78
C THR A 59 -3.20 -5.08 6.78
N ILE A 60 -2.86 -5.20 5.49
CA ILE A 60 -3.48 -4.41 4.40
C ILE A 60 -5.00 -4.62 4.39
N SER A 61 -5.44 -5.86 4.62
CA SER A 61 -6.86 -6.24 4.61
C SER A 61 -7.59 -5.98 5.95
N SER A 62 -6.97 -5.23 6.86
CA SER A 62 -7.49 -5.02 8.22
C SER A 62 -8.85 -4.27 8.24
N PRO A 63 -9.66 -4.46 9.29
CA PRO A 63 -10.92 -3.72 9.44
C PRO A 63 -10.76 -2.19 9.40
N LEU A 64 -9.61 -1.67 9.82
CA LEU A 64 -9.36 -0.23 9.85
C LEU A 64 -9.21 0.34 8.43
N ILE A 65 -8.46 -0.35 7.56
CA ILE A 65 -8.33 0.03 6.14
C ILE A 65 -9.69 -0.07 5.45
N LYS A 66 -10.43 -1.18 5.68
CA LYS A 66 -11.78 -1.37 5.11
C LYS A 66 -12.75 -0.26 5.52
N SER A 67 -12.74 0.14 6.79
CA SER A 67 -13.56 1.24 7.30
C SER A 67 -13.19 2.58 6.67
N SER A 68 -11.89 2.84 6.51
CA SER A 68 -11.38 4.05 5.86
C SER A 68 -11.77 4.12 4.39
N VAL A 69 -11.61 3.02 3.64
CA VAL A 69 -12.07 2.90 2.25
C VAL A 69 -13.57 3.14 2.13
N SER A 70 -14.37 2.54 3.01
CA SER A 70 -15.82 2.71 3.02
C SER A 70 -16.23 4.16 3.30
N SER A 71 -15.57 4.81 4.26
CA SER A 71 -15.80 6.22 4.60
C SER A 71 -15.46 7.17 3.46
N ILE A 72 -14.36 6.91 2.75
CA ILE A 72 -13.97 7.68 1.56
C ILE A 72 -15.03 7.53 0.45
N LYS A 73 -15.48 6.31 0.19
CA LYS A 73 -16.53 6.03 -0.81
C LYS A 73 -17.87 6.67 -0.45
N GLN A 74 -18.26 6.65 0.82
CA GLN A 74 -19.47 7.33 1.30
C GLN A 74 -19.40 8.85 1.13
N SER A 75 -18.20 9.43 1.09
CA SER A 75 -18.00 10.85 0.73
C SER A 75 -18.10 11.15 -0.76
N GLY A 76 -18.39 10.15 -1.61
CA GLY A 76 -18.46 10.29 -3.07
C GLY A 76 -17.10 10.33 -3.77
N ARG A 77 -15.99 10.06 -3.06
CA ARG A 77 -14.64 10.01 -3.62
C ARG A 77 -14.18 8.57 -3.86
N SER A 78 -13.33 8.39 -4.86
CA SER A 78 -12.60 7.14 -5.05
C SER A 78 -11.26 7.21 -4.31
N PRO A 79 -10.92 6.20 -3.48
CA PRO A 79 -9.66 6.20 -2.75
C PRO A 79 -8.47 5.99 -3.69
N SER A 80 -7.39 6.71 -3.40
CA SER A 80 -6.11 6.67 -4.11
C SER A 80 -5.02 6.04 -3.25
N CYS A 81 -4.07 5.33 -3.87
CA CYS A 81 -2.96 4.70 -3.16
C CYS A 81 -1.65 4.74 -3.95
N VAL A 82 -0.54 4.83 -3.21
CA VAL A 82 0.79 4.44 -3.70
C VAL A 82 1.26 3.19 -2.97
N ASP A 83 1.68 2.19 -3.75
CA ASP A 83 2.10 0.86 -3.30
C ASP A 83 3.60 0.70 -3.57
N PHE A 84 4.43 1.00 -2.58
CA PHE A 84 5.88 0.91 -2.65
C PHE A 84 6.36 -0.53 -2.42
N GLY A 85 7.24 -1.01 -3.29
CA GLY A 85 7.62 -2.42 -3.33
C GLY A 85 6.52 -3.30 -3.92
N ALA A 86 5.81 -2.80 -4.94
CA ALA A 86 4.68 -3.51 -5.54
C ALA A 86 5.05 -4.91 -6.06
N GLY A 87 6.30 -5.10 -6.49
CA GLY A 87 6.91 -6.38 -6.81
C GLY A 87 6.07 -7.24 -7.76
N ALA A 88 5.65 -8.40 -7.27
CA ALA A 88 4.81 -9.34 -8.02
C ALA A 88 3.32 -8.91 -8.11
N GLY A 89 2.93 -7.75 -7.58
CA GLY A 89 1.57 -7.21 -7.62
C GLY A 89 0.60 -7.79 -6.58
N VAL A 90 1.11 -8.44 -5.52
CA VAL A 90 0.27 -9.11 -4.50
C VAL A 90 -0.48 -8.09 -3.65
N SER A 91 0.24 -7.13 -3.04
CA SER A 91 -0.34 -6.01 -2.31
C SER A 91 -1.27 -5.20 -3.19
N THR A 92 -0.84 -4.92 -4.42
CA THR A 92 -1.63 -4.18 -5.41
C THR A 92 -2.98 -4.84 -5.68
N GLN A 93 -3.02 -6.18 -5.85
CA GLN A 93 -4.27 -6.89 -6.05
C GLN A 93 -5.16 -6.84 -4.80
N ILE A 94 -4.58 -6.97 -3.60
CA ILE A 94 -5.36 -6.87 -2.36
C ILE A 94 -5.98 -5.48 -2.21
N LEU A 95 -5.21 -4.41 -2.48
CA LEU A 95 -5.71 -3.03 -2.48
C LEU A 95 -6.84 -2.85 -3.50
N TRP A 96 -6.67 -3.43 -4.71
CA TRP A 96 -7.71 -3.45 -5.73
C TRP A 96 -8.99 -4.14 -5.24
N ASP A 97 -8.87 -5.30 -4.61
CA ASP A 97 -10.00 -6.10 -4.10
C ASP A 97 -10.69 -5.41 -2.91
N LEU A 98 -9.99 -4.57 -2.14
CA LEU A 98 -10.57 -3.67 -1.15
C LEU A 98 -11.36 -2.51 -1.78
N GLY A 99 -11.22 -2.31 -3.09
CA GLY A 99 -11.92 -1.28 -3.84
C GLY A 99 -11.16 0.04 -3.98
N ILE A 100 -9.84 0.01 -3.77
CA ILE A 100 -8.92 1.10 -4.13
C ILE A 100 -8.52 0.90 -5.58
N LYS A 101 -9.05 1.73 -6.48
CA LYS A 101 -8.89 1.51 -7.93
C LYS A 101 -7.77 2.36 -8.52
N SER A 102 -7.52 3.55 -7.98
CA SER A 102 -6.43 4.43 -8.41
C SER A 102 -5.14 4.08 -7.65
N ILE A 103 -4.28 3.26 -8.24
CA ILE A 103 -3.04 2.79 -7.59
C ILE A 103 -1.81 3.14 -8.43
N ASP A 104 -0.86 3.86 -7.83
CA ASP A 104 0.51 3.97 -8.34
C ASP A 104 1.34 2.85 -7.69
N ALA A 105 1.61 1.79 -8.46
CA ALA A 105 2.45 0.67 -8.07
C ALA A 105 3.93 0.98 -8.39
N VAL A 106 4.79 1.00 -7.39
CA VAL A 106 6.17 1.44 -7.52
C VAL A 106 7.11 0.33 -7.07
N ASP A 107 8.04 -0.06 -7.92
CA ASP A 107 9.08 -1.03 -7.57
C ASP A 107 10.37 -0.68 -8.30
N TRP A 108 11.51 -0.88 -7.63
CA TRP A 108 12.82 -0.60 -8.20
C TRP A 108 13.20 -1.53 -9.37
N SER A 109 12.52 -2.68 -9.50
CA SER A 109 12.70 -3.65 -10.58
C SER A 109 11.37 -4.07 -11.21
N SER A 110 11.28 -4.02 -12.53
CA SER A 110 10.10 -4.49 -13.28
C SER A 110 10.03 -6.01 -13.43
N SER A 111 11.05 -6.76 -13.00
CA SER A 111 11.19 -8.19 -13.30
C SER A 111 10.04 -9.03 -12.74
N ALA A 112 9.70 -8.85 -11.47
CA ALA A 112 8.59 -9.57 -10.85
C ALA A 112 7.24 -9.08 -11.41
N TRP A 113 7.07 -7.78 -11.58
CA TRP A 113 5.85 -7.21 -12.13
C TRP A 113 5.54 -7.74 -13.53
N THR A 114 6.54 -7.79 -14.41
CA THR A 114 6.40 -8.28 -15.78
C THR A 114 5.90 -9.72 -15.77
N LYS A 115 6.57 -10.59 -15.02
CA LYS A 115 6.26 -12.03 -14.93
C LYS A 115 4.88 -12.31 -14.33
N TYR A 116 4.50 -11.61 -13.27
CA TYR A 116 3.31 -11.95 -12.49
C TYR A 116 2.07 -11.08 -12.81
N VAL A 117 2.25 -9.95 -13.50
CA VAL A 117 1.16 -9.02 -13.82
C VAL A 117 1.08 -8.75 -15.31
N SER A 118 2.16 -8.27 -15.94
CA SER A 118 2.09 -7.81 -17.34
C SER A 118 1.87 -8.96 -18.34
N GLU A 119 2.55 -10.09 -18.15
CA GLU A 119 2.43 -11.27 -19.03
C GLU A 119 1.04 -11.94 -18.98
N LEU A 120 0.19 -11.60 -17.99
CA LEU A 120 -1.20 -12.04 -17.94
C LEU A 120 -2.08 -11.36 -19.00
N GLY A 121 -1.59 -10.29 -19.64
CA GLY A 121 -2.30 -9.63 -20.74
C GLY A 121 -3.57 -8.89 -20.32
N VAL A 122 -3.73 -8.55 -19.03
CA VAL A 122 -4.88 -7.80 -18.51
C VAL A 122 -4.43 -6.38 -18.16
N PRO A 123 -4.40 -5.44 -19.13
CA PRO A 123 -4.08 -4.04 -18.83
C PRO A 123 -5.17 -3.46 -17.93
N ASN A 124 -4.74 -2.82 -16.84
CA ASN A 124 -5.61 -2.09 -15.94
C ASN A 124 -5.21 -0.62 -15.94
N ALA A 125 -5.98 0.22 -16.63
CA ALA A 125 -5.66 1.64 -16.79
C ALA A 125 -5.64 2.42 -15.46
N LEU A 126 -6.23 1.87 -14.40
CA LEU A 126 -6.30 2.50 -13.08
C LEU A 126 -5.12 2.11 -12.17
N VAL A 127 -4.34 1.09 -12.57
CA VAL A 127 -3.10 0.71 -11.90
C VAL A 127 -1.91 1.06 -12.79
N LYS A 128 -1.09 2.02 -12.34
CA LYS A 128 0.09 2.48 -13.06
C LYS A 128 1.33 1.92 -12.41
N PHE A 129 2.20 1.26 -13.18
CA PHE A 129 3.46 0.75 -12.69
C PHE A 129 4.63 1.69 -13.00
N TYR A 130 5.49 1.92 -12.02
CA TYR A 130 6.69 2.74 -12.15
C TYR A 130 7.92 1.94 -11.71
N GLU A 131 8.85 1.71 -12.64
CA GLU A 131 10.14 1.08 -12.35
C GLU A 131 11.13 2.10 -11.79
N MET A 132 11.06 2.35 -10.48
CA MET A 132 11.94 3.26 -9.74
C MET A 132 11.84 3.03 -8.23
N ASP A 133 12.81 3.53 -7.48
CA ASP A 133 12.72 3.59 -6.01
C ASP A 133 11.71 4.65 -5.55
N ASP A 134 11.27 4.53 -4.29
CA ASP A 134 10.27 5.38 -3.68
C ASP A 134 10.69 6.87 -3.62
N SER A 135 11.96 7.12 -3.32
CA SER A 135 12.51 8.47 -3.17
C SER A 135 12.51 9.22 -4.51
N ARG A 136 12.90 8.55 -5.59
CA ARG A 136 12.85 9.08 -6.97
C ARG A 136 11.42 9.22 -7.47
N PHE A 137 10.52 8.29 -7.15
CA PHE A 137 9.11 8.44 -7.49
C PHE A 137 8.53 9.72 -6.90
N LEU A 138 8.78 9.95 -5.61
CA LEU A 138 8.25 11.10 -4.90
C LEU A 138 8.93 12.43 -5.27
N SER A 139 10.18 12.41 -5.74
CA SER A 139 10.86 13.60 -6.26
C SER A 139 10.29 14.04 -7.62
N LEU A 140 9.87 13.08 -8.45
CA LEU A 140 9.20 13.33 -9.73
C LEU A 140 7.71 13.69 -9.56
N HIS A 141 7.11 13.33 -8.44
CA HIS A 141 5.70 13.58 -8.13
C HIS A 141 5.52 14.33 -6.78
N PRO A 142 6.16 15.50 -6.59
CA PRO A 142 6.24 16.16 -5.28
C PRO A 142 4.88 16.65 -4.74
N ASP A 143 3.95 16.91 -5.65
CA ASP A 143 2.61 17.45 -5.34
C ASP A 143 1.57 16.34 -5.13
N ASN A 144 1.90 15.08 -5.44
CA ASN A 144 0.97 13.97 -5.24
C ASN A 144 0.69 13.77 -3.74
N ARG A 145 -0.58 13.47 -3.44
CA ARG A 145 -1.06 13.08 -2.13
C ARG A 145 -2.01 11.91 -2.27
N TYR A 146 -1.98 10.99 -1.33
CA TYR A 146 -2.72 9.74 -1.40
C TYR A 146 -3.63 9.56 -0.19
N ASP A 147 -4.75 8.83 -0.38
CA ASP A 147 -5.52 8.36 0.76
C ASP A 147 -4.75 7.25 1.50
N PHE A 148 -4.01 6.41 0.77
CA PHE A 148 -3.23 5.31 1.33
C PHE A 148 -1.79 5.29 0.82
N ILE A 149 -0.84 5.04 1.72
CA ILE A 149 0.55 4.72 1.36
C ILE A 149 0.86 3.34 1.92
N VAL A 150 1.36 2.42 1.11
CA VAL A 150 1.75 1.08 1.56
C VAL A 150 3.21 0.86 1.23
N PHE A 151 3.98 0.40 2.22
CA PHE A 151 5.32 -0.13 2.03
C PHE A 151 5.30 -1.64 2.17
N ASN A 152 5.85 -2.35 1.17
CA ASN A 152 6.07 -3.81 1.21
C ASN A 152 7.54 -4.17 1.40
N PHE A 153 8.35 -3.19 1.84
CA PHE A 153 9.73 -3.36 2.26
C PHE A 153 9.96 -2.63 3.58
N ALA A 154 10.95 -3.08 4.34
CA ALA A 154 11.24 -2.54 5.65
C ALA A 154 11.77 -1.11 5.53
N VAL A 155 11.25 -0.19 6.35
CA VAL A 155 11.68 1.21 6.40
C VAL A 155 11.94 1.66 7.84
N ASN A 156 12.76 2.68 8.02
CA ASN A 156 12.92 3.31 9.32
C ASN A 156 11.71 4.18 9.70
N GLU A 157 11.46 4.32 11.01
CA GLU A 157 10.30 5.07 11.52
C GLU A 157 10.33 6.54 11.10
N SER A 158 11.52 7.13 11.06
CA SER A 158 11.74 8.51 10.64
C SER A 158 11.31 8.75 9.18
N LYS A 159 11.65 7.84 8.25
CA LYS A 159 11.24 7.90 6.85
C LYS A 159 9.72 7.72 6.71
N ALA A 160 9.13 6.72 7.37
CA ALA A 160 7.69 6.50 7.34
C ALA A 160 6.91 7.72 7.87
N LYS A 161 7.36 8.34 8.97
CA LYS A 161 6.77 9.58 9.51
C LYS A 161 6.87 10.75 8.54
N LEU A 162 8.01 10.92 7.89
CA LEU A 162 8.20 11.95 6.88
C LEU A 162 7.21 11.76 5.73
N TYR A 163 7.06 10.53 5.26
CA TYR A 163 6.19 10.20 4.13
C TYR A 163 4.71 10.35 4.51
N ALA A 164 4.31 9.92 5.70
CA ALA A 164 2.96 10.14 6.22
C ALA A 164 2.59 11.63 6.22
N LYS A 165 3.45 12.46 6.81
CA LYS A 165 3.24 13.92 6.91
C LYS A 165 3.21 14.62 5.57
N LYS A 166 4.07 14.18 4.64
CA LYS A 166 4.27 14.87 3.38
C LYS A 166 3.31 14.38 2.31
N TYR A 167 2.97 13.11 2.25
CA TYR A 167 2.30 12.51 1.08
C TYR A 167 0.93 11.90 1.37
N LEU A 168 0.49 11.79 2.62
CA LEU A 168 -0.93 11.51 2.88
C LEU A 168 -1.77 12.76 2.68
N LEU A 169 -3.01 12.57 2.24
CA LEU A 169 -4.04 13.60 2.38
C LEU A 169 -4.24 13.93 3.86
N GLN A 170 -4.50 15.20 4.17
CA GLN A 170 -4.77 15.66 5.53
C GLN A 170 -6.20 15.30 5.96
N SER A 171 -6.47 14.01 6.06
CA SER A 171 -7.77 13.44 6.41
C SER A 171 -7.60 12.34 7.47
N PRO A 172 -8.50 12.22 8.45
CA PRO A 172 -8.48 11.13 9.42
C PRO A 172 -8.69 9.74 8.81
N THR A 173 -9.18 9.66 7.56
CA THR A 173 -9.32 8.41 6.80
C THR A 173 -8.06 8.02 6.03
N SER A 174 -7.04 8.88 6.01
CA SER A 174 -5.83 8.65 5.24
C SER A 174 -4.76 8.00 6.09
N LEU A 175 -4.19 6.90 5.58
CA LEU A 175 -3.38 5.97 6.38
C LEU A 175 -2.12 5.54 5.63
N LEU A 176 -1.01 5.47 6.36
CA LEU A 176 0.22 4.84 5.90
C LEU A 176 0.39 3.51 6.61
N LEU A 177 0.67 2.45 5.86
CA LEU A 177 1.05 1.13 6.36
C LEU A 177 2.50 0.86 6.01
N ALA A 178 3.31 0.48 7.00
CA ALA A 178 4.69 0.10 6.76
C ALA A 178 5.20 -0.94 7.77
N PRO A 179 6.06 -1.88 7.34
CA PRO A 179 6.91 -2.63 8.24
C PRO A 179 8.07 -1.73 8.70
N ILE A 180 7.99 -1.31 9.96
CA ILE A 180 8.98 -0.42 10.58
C ILE A 180 10.07 -1.23 11.23
N ASN A 181 11.31 -0.90 10.89
CA ASN A 181 12.47 -1.51 11.50
C ASN A 181 12.52 -1.22 13.01
N THR A 182 12.76 -2.25 13.82
CA THR A 182 12.83 -2.11 15.28
C THR A 182 14.15 -1.50 15.76
N ASN A 183 15.16 -1.46 14.91
CA ASN A 183 16.47 -0.85 15.17
C ASN A 183 16.97 -0.16 13.89
N GLU A 184 17.14 1.17 13.92
CA GLU A 184 17.43 1.98 12.73
C GLU A 184 18.66 1.51 11.93
N ASP A 185 19.66 0.92 12.61
CA ASP A 185 20.94 0.49 12.01
C ASP A 185 21.01 -1.03 11.76
N TYR A 186 19.95 -1.78 12.09
CA TYR A 186 19.97 -3.24 12.00
C TYR A 186 18.64 -3.85 11.55
N TRP A 187 18.61 -4.32 10.30
CA TRP A 187 17.46 -4.93 9.63
C TRP A 187 17.21 -6.38 10.07
N LEU A 188 16.92 -6.58 11.36
CA LEU A 188 16.62 -7.90 11.92
C LEU A 188 15.12 -8.18 12.02
N LYS A 189 14.36 -7.15 12.39
CA LYS A 189 13.00 -7.33 12.90
C LYS A 189 12.15 -6.11 12.65
N GLN A 190 10.90 -6.33 12.23
CA GLN A 190 9.98 -5.27 11.87
C GLN A 190 8.66 -5.37 12.64
N ASN A 191 8.07 -4.20 12.90
CA ASN A 191 6.71 -4.05 13.41
C ASN A 191 5.83 -3.46 12.31
N TYR A 192 4.70 -4.08 12.03
CA TYR A 192 3.73 -3.51 11.10
C TYR A 192 2.95 -2.39 11.78
N VAL A 193 3.11 -1.17 11.29
CA VAL A 193 2.42 -0.01 11.87
C VAL A 193 1.50 0.65 10.87
N LEU A 194 0.38 1.15 11.38
CA LEU A 194 -0.47 2.11 10.72
C LEU A 194 -0.22 3.49 11.32
N MET A 195 0.05 4.46 10.46
CA MET A 195 0.22 5.87 10.82
C MET A 195 -0.87 6.74 10.18
N ASP A 196 -1.26 7.79 10.90
CA ASP A 196 -2.08 8.86 10.33
C ASP A 196 -1.23 9.92 9.61
N PHE A 197 -1.88 10.90 8.98
CA PHE A 197 -1.21 12.01 8.26
C PHE A 197 -0.32 12.91 9.16
N SER A 198 -0.40 12.80 10.49
CA SER A 198 0.51 13.50 11.40
C SER A 198 1.81 12.72 11.66
N GLY A 199 1.90 11.49 11.12
CA GLY A 199 2.97 10.54 11.43
C GLY A 199 2.82 9.91 12.82
N LYS A 200 1.62 9.96 13.41
CA LYS A 200 1.33 9.28 14.67
C LYS A 200 0.95 7.84 14.37
N ILE A 201 1.58 6.89 15.07
CA ILE A 201 1.18 5.48 15.03
C ILE A 201 -0.19 5.35 15.70
N ILE A 202 -1.17 4.87 14.94
CA ILE A 202 -2.54 4.62 15.43
C ILE A 202 -2.77 3.15 15.75
N LYS A 203 -2.00 2.25 15.12
CA LYS A 203 -2.00 0.82 15.41
C LYS A 203 -0.61 0.25 15.13
N SER A 204 -0.16 -0.65 15.98
CA SER A 204 0.92 -1.58 15.66
C SER A 204 0.31 -2.97 15.72
N GLU A 205 0.40 -3.72 14.64
CA GLU A 205 0.36 -5.18 14.77
C GLU A 205 1.67 -5.61 15.43
N GLY A 206 1.65 -6.72 16.15
CA GLY A 206 2.83 -7.25 16.83
C GLY A 206 3.99 -7.52 15.87
N GLU A 207 5.08 -8.02 16.42
CA GLU A 207 6.28 -8.35 15.65
C GLU A 207 5.94 -9.37 14.55
N VAL A 208 6.20 -9.00 13.30
CA VAL A 208 6.01 -9.89 12.14
C VAL A 208 7.39 -10.32 11.69
N GLY A 209 7.69 -11.62 11.82
CA GLY A 209 9.04 -12.15 11.60
C GLY A 209 9.46 -13.22 12.58
N ALA A 210 9.26 -14.49 12.24
CA ALA A 210 9.96 -15.59 12.89
C ALA A 210 11.30 -15.83 12.18
N TRP A 211 12.39 -15.29 12.74
CA TRP A 211 13.80 -15.69 12.54
C TRP A 211 14.43 -15.70 11.12
N SER A 212 13.69 -15.47 10.04
CA SER A 212 14.25 -15.29 8.70
C SER A 212 13.52 -14.17 7.96
N VAL A 213 14.21 -13.04 7.86
CA VAL A 213 14.11 -12.00 6.83
C VAL A 213 12.87 -12.05 5.94
N GLN A 214 11.83 -11.34 6.36
CA GLN A 214 10.54 -11.32 5.68
C GLN A 214 10.38 -10.14 4.72
N PHE A 215 11.22 -9.10 4.84
CA PHE A 215 11.19 -7.90 4.00
C PHE A 215 12.57 -7.57 3.46
N GLN A 216 12.61 -7.09 2.22
CA GLN A 216 13.79 -6.44 1.69
C GLN A 216 14.01 -5.13 2.47
N PRO A 217 15.26 -4.76 2.78
CA PRO A 217 15.54 -3.46 3.38
C PRO A 217 15.31 -2.35 2.36
N ASP A 218 15.09 -1.14 2.86
CA ASP A 218 15.11 0.06 2.04
C ASP A 218 16.48 0.25 1.38
N VAL A 219 16.53 0.12 0.06
CA VAL A 219 17.76 0.25 -0.74
C VAL A 219 18.29 1.68 -0.81
N THR A 220 17.51 2.67 -0.35
CA THR A 220 17.88 4.09 -0.35
C THR A 220 18.50 4.55 0.97
N GLU A 221 18.40 3.75 2.04
CA GLU A 221 18.94 4.08 3.35
C GLU A 221 20.33 3.46 3.56
N PRO A 222 21.36 4.26 3.89
CA PRO A 222 22.70 3.76 4.16
C PRO A 222 22.68 2.97 5.48
N THR A 223 22.81 1.65 5.43
CA THR A 223 22.93 0.81 6.64
C THR A 223 24.05 -0.22 6.47
N CYS A 224 24.79 -0.47 7.57
CA CYS A 224 26.08 -1.16 7.56
C CYS A 224 26.15 -2.43 8.43
N SER A 225 25.01 -2.95 8.90
CA SER A 225 24.99 -4.20 9.67
C SER A 225 23.82 -5.15 9.32
N GLY A 226 24.12 -6.44 9.12
CA GLY A 226 23.16 -7.53 8.87
C GLY A 226 23.43 -8.32 7.59
N ILE A 227 22.62 -9.36 7.32
CA ILE A 227 22.78 -10.22 6.13
C ILE A 227 22.59 -9.47 4.80
N TRP A 228 22.06 -8.25 4.86
CA TRP A 228 21.77 -7.41 3.72
C TRP A 228 22.90 -6.44 3.35
N CYS A 229 23.96 -6.38 4.14
CA CYS A 229 25.14 -5.57 3.84
C CYS A 229 26.04 -6.23 2.78
N PRO A 230 26.72 -5.46 1.92
CA PRO A 230 27.84 -5.98 1.14
C PRO A 230 28.90 -6.55 2.10
N PRO A 231 29.41 -7.79 1.95
CA PRO A 231 29.40 -8.68 0.78
C PRO A 231 28.32 -9.78 0.76
N PHE A 232 27.40 -9.81 1.72
CA PHE A 232 26.44 -10.91 1.90
C PHE A 232 25.25 -10.85 0.95
N ASN A 233 24.95 -9.65 0.44
CA ASN A 233 23.88 -9.43 -0.49
C ASN A 233 24.40 -8.77 -1.77
N THR A 234 24.11 -9.36 -2.92
CA THR A 234 24.59 -8.89 -4.24
C THR A 234 23.83 -7.66 -4.77
N PHE A 235 23.05 -6.99 -3.92
CA PHE A 235 22.35 -5.75 -4.26
C PHE A 235 23.40 -4.65 -4.41
N VAL A 236 23.83 -4.44 -5.65
CA VAL A 236 24.64 -3.27 -6.01
C VAL A 236 23.66 -2.18 -6.41
N PRO A 237 23.56 -1.06 -5.66
CA PRO A 237 22.78 0.08 -6.11
C PRO A 237 23.23 0.45 -7.52
N ASN A 238 22.30 0.43 -8.48
CA ASN A 238 22.66 0.71 -9.86
C ASN A 238 23.14 2.17 -9.92
N LYS A 239 24.44 2.40 -10.15
CA LYS A 239 25.06 3.74 -10.14
C LYS A 239 24.44 4.71 -11.15
N ASN A 240 23.72 4.19 -12.14
CA ASN A 240 22.98 4.99 -13.12
C ASN A 240 21.59 5.44 -12.65
N GLN A 241 21.12 4.98 -11.49
CA GLN A 241 19.84 5.39 -10.89
C GLN A 241 19.99 6.42 -9.76
N LEU A 242 21.23 6.78 -9.38
CA LEU A 242 21.56 7.78 -8.36
C LEU A 242 21.97 9.15 -8.97
N LYS A 243 21.63 9.40 -10.24
CA LYS A 243 21.86 10.67 -10.94
C LYS A 243 20.55 11.35 -11.30
#